data_AF-A0A959P089-F1
#
_entry.id   AF-A0A959P089-F1
#
_cell.length_a   1.000
_cell.length_b   1.000
_cell.length_c   1.000
_cell.angle_alpha   90.00
_cell.angle_beta   90.00
_cell.angle_gamma   90.00
#
_symmetry.space_group_name_H-M   'P 1'
#
loop_
_entity.id
_entity.type
_entity.pdbx_description
1 polymer ?
#
loop_
_entity_poly.entity_id
_entity_poly.type
_entity_poly.pdbx_seq_one_letter_code
_entity_poly.pdbx_strand_id
1 'polypeptide(L)'
;GLPAPKGKVKTYRELDQLENGTKPTAFENDIKLLVDAINNFDFEFPSKKNVLHPSFGNMSKKEWARLIYVHLDHHLRQFRA
;
A
#
# COMPACT_ATOMS: atom_id res chain seq x y z
N GLY A 1 2.66 -14.56 -16.12
CA GLY A 1 4.11 -14.29 -16.17
C GLY A 1 4.82 -15.15 -15.16
N LEU A 2 6.08 -15.52 -15.40
CA LEU A 2 6.88 -16.29 -14.44
C LEU A 2 6.99 -15.50 -13.11
N PRO A 3 6.81 -16.14 -11.94
CA PRO A 3 6.98 -15.47 -10.67
C PRO A 3 8.43 -15.04 -10.50
N ALA A 4 8.64 -13.84 -9.95
CA ALA A 4 9.97 -13.36 -9.63
C ALA A 4 10.67 -14.35 -8.66
N PRO A 5 11.96 -14.67 -8.86
CA PRO A 5 12.68 -15.54 -7.94
C PRO A 5 12.76 -14.90 -6.55
N LYS A 6 12.31 -15.63 -5.53
CA LYS A 6 12.36 -15.18 -4.12
C LYS A 6 13.80 -14.75 -3.78
N GLY A 7 13.94 -13.54 -3.23
CA GLY A 7 15.23 -12.99 -2.76
C GLY A 7 16.17 -12.43 -3.84
N LYS A 8 15.83 -12.48 -5.13
CA LYS A 8 16.68 -11.90 -6.20
C LYS A 8 16.27 -10.49 -6.62
N VAL A 9 15.09 -10.04 -6.20
CA VAL A 9 14.57 -8.70 -6.50
C VAL A 9 14.42 -7.97 -5.17
N LYS A 10 15.13 -6.84 -5.02
CA LYS A 10 14.94 -5.94 -3.88
C LYS A 10 13.66 -5.15 -4.07
N THR A 11 12.92 -4.99 -2.97
CA THR A 11 11.76 -4.09 -2.94
C THR A 11 12.25 -2.64 -3.05
N TYR A 12 11.38 -1.74 -3.52
CA TYR A 12 11.70 -0.31 -3.53
C TYR A 12 11.91 0.22 -2.11
N ARG A 13 12.86 1.13 -1.91
CA ARG A 13 13.29 1.59 -0.56
C ARG A 13 12.11 2.16 0.25
N GLU A 14 11.22 2.88 -0.42
CA GLU A 14 10.00 3.47 0.13
C GLU A 14 8.94 2.44 0.55
N LEU A 15 9.04 1.20 0.08
CA LEU A 15 8.17 0.08 0.48
C LEU A 15 8.88 -0.91 1.42
N ASP A 16 10.18 -0.75 1.65
CA ASP A 16 10.97 -1.63 2.52
C ASP A 16 10.82 -1.21 3.99
N GLN A 17 10.17 -2.05 4.80
CA GLN A 17 9.95 -1.81 6.22
C GLN A 17 11.25 -1.76 7.04
N LEU A 18 12.36 -2.29 6.51
CA LEU A 18 13.68 -2.19 7.13
C LEU A 18 14.44 -0.91 6.74
N GLU A 19 14.01 -0.21 5.68
CA GLU A 19 14.57 1.06 5.24
C GLU A 19 13.59 2.23 5.47
N ASN A 20 12.94 2.71 4.40
CA ASN A 20 12.11 3.93 4.42
C ASN A 20 10.60 3.64 4.48
N GLY A 21 10.21 2.36 4.43
CA GLY A 21 8.82 1.94 4.56
C GLY A 21 8.28 2.06 5.98
N THR A 22 6.96 2.00 6.11
CA THR A 22 6.28 2.05 7.41
C THR A 22 6.66 0.85 8.25
N LYS A 23 7.29 1.11 9.40
CA LYS A 23 7.67 0.06 10.36
C LYS A 23 6.43 -0.45 11.10
N PRO A 24 6.25 -1.78 11.22
CA PRO A 24 5.16 -2.31 12.03
C PRO A 24 5.34 -1.94 13.50
N THR A 25 4.23 -1.80 14.20
CA THR A 25 4.19 -1.49 15.63
C THR A 25 3.51 -2.64 16.39
N ALA A 26 2.61 -2.32 17.33
CA ALA A 26 1.71 -3.32 17.89
C ALA A 26 0.58 -3.59 16.88
N PHE A 27 0.16 -4.85 16.78
CA PHE A 27 -0.83 -5.27 15.78
C PHE A 27 -2.12 -4.45 15.86
N GLU A 28 -2.62 -4.19 17.07
CA GLU A 28 -3.84 -3.41 17.30
C GLU A 28 -3.68 -1.94 16.85
N ASN A 29 -2.47 -1.37 17.03
CA ASN A 29 -2.17 -0.02 16.59
C ASN A 29 -2.08 0.06 15.06
N ASP A 30 -1.50 -0.95 14.43
CA ASP A 30 -1.39 -1.02 12.97
C ASP A 30 -2.77 -1.21 12.32
N ILE A 31 -3.66 -2.00 12.94
CA ILE A 31 -5.07 -2.13 12.52
C ILE A 31 -5.79 -0.78 12.64
N LYS A 32 -5.62 -0.07 13.76
CA LYS A 32 -6.20 1.27 13.93
C LYS A 32 -5.68 2.24 12.87
N LEU A 33 -4.37 2.26 12.62
CA LEU A 33 -3.73 3.12 11.63
C LEU A 33 -4.27 2.82 10.21
N LEU A 34 -4.45 1.54 9.87
CA LEU A 34 -5.04 1.13 8.59
C LEU A 34 -6.48 1.64 8.44
N VAL A 35 -7.32 1.46 9.47
CA VAL A 35 -8.72 1.92 9.46
C VAL A 35 -8.78 3.45 9.32
N ASP A 36 -7.95 4.18 10.06
CA ASP A 36 -7.87 5.64 9.97
C ASP A 36 -7.41 6.09 8.57
N ALA A 37 -6.43 5.41 7.97
CA ALA A 37 -5.95 5.72 6.62
C ALA A 37 -7.03 5.51 5.55
N ILE A 38 -7.84 4.46 5.68
CA ILE A 38 -8.97 4.19 4.77
C ILE A 38 -10.03 5.29 4.92
N ASN A 39 -10.43 5.59 6.17
CA ASN A 39 -11.48 6.57 6.44
C ASN A 39 -11.10 7.99 6.00
N ASN A 40 -9.80 8.34 6.09
CA ASN A 40 -9.31 9.66 5.75
C ASN A 40 -8.78 9.77 4.31
N PHE A 41 -8.81 8.70 3.51
CA PHE A 41 -8.21 8.68 2.17
C PHE A 41 -8.72 9.83 1.29
N ASP A 42 -10.02 10.12 1.34
CA ASP A 42 -10.59 11.16 0.50
C ASP A 42 -10.11 12.57 0.84
N PHE A 43 -9.84 12.82 2.12
CA PHE A 43 -9.36 14.09 2.66
C PHE A 43 -7.84 14.24 2.45
N GLU A 44 -7.07 13.20 2.75
CA GLU A 44 -5.60 13.18 2.68
C GLU A 44 -5.05 13.06 1.25
N PHE A 45 -5.87 12.57 0.32
CA PHE A 45 -5.54 12.47 -1.11
C PHE A 45 -6.30 13.52 -1.93
N PRO A 46 -6.00 14.83 -1.79
CA PRO A 46 -6.63 15.86 -2.60
C PRO A 46 -6.23 15.68 -4.06
N SER A 47 -7.20 15.94 -4.94
CA SER A 47 -7.18 15.69 -6.40
C SER A 47 -6.01 16.32 -7.17
N LYS A 48 -5.21 17.19 -6.55
CA LYS A 48 -4.07 17.89 -7.17
C LYS A 48 -2.70 17.32 -6.82
N LYS A 49 -2.59 16.28 -5.98
CA LYS A 49 -1.31 15.60 -5.76
C LYS A 49 -1.06 14.59 -6.89
N ASN A 50 -0.07 14.87 -7.73
CA ASN A 50 0.54 13.86 -8.60
C ASN A 50 1.35 12.90 -7.72
N VAL A 51 0.69 11.91 -7.14
CA VAL A 51 1.36 10.83 -6.42
C VAL A 51 1.78 9.79 -7.43
N LEU A 52 3.10 9.70 -7.65
CA LEU A 52 3.71 8.73 -8.55
C LEU A 52 3.80 7.37 -7.85
N HIS A 53 3.15 6.35 -8.39
CA HIS A 53 3.34 4.98 -7.93
C HIS A 53 4.65 4.43 -8.52
N PRO A 54 5.57 3.83 -7.73
CA PRO A 54 6.89 3.38 -8.20
C PRO A 54 6.86 2.43 -9.40
N SER A 55 5.83 1.58 -9.50
CA SER A 55 5.65 0.64 -10.62
C SER A 55 4.62 1.06 -11.67
N PHE A 56 3.66 1.92 -11.33
CA PHE A 56 2.52 2.25 -12.20
C PHE A 56 2.54 3.70 -12.70
N GLY A 57 3.49 4.51 -12.22
CA GLY A 57 3.63 5.90 -12.61
C GLY A 57 2.48 6.76 -12.08
N ASN A 58 2.05 7.75 -12.89
CA ASN A 58 0.96 8.64 -12.50
C ASN A 58 -0.36 7.88 -12.51
N MET A 59 -1.08 7.96 -11.39
CA MET A 59 -2.39 7.35 -11.25
C MET A 59 -3.38 8.41 -10.76
N SER A 60 -4.59 8.39 -11.32
CA SER A 60 -5.72 9.17 -10.82
C SER A 60 -6.13 8.70 -9.43
N LYS A 61 -6.85 9.56 -8.69
CA LYS A 61 -7.41 9.19 -7.38
C LYS A 61 -8.26 7.91 -7.44
N LYS A 62 -9.01 7.71 -8.54
CA LYS A 62 -9.84 6.51 -8.73
C LYS A 62 -9.00 5.25 -8.92
N GLU A 63 -7.90 5.35 -9.66
CA GLU A 63 -6.97 4.23 -9.86
C GLU A 63 -6.25 3.87 -8.55
N TRP A 64 -5.84 4.88 -7.77
CA TRP A 64 -5.31 4.68 -6.42
C TRP A 64 -6.32 3.99 -5.50
N ALA A 65 -7.56 4.48 -5.45
CA ALA A 65 -8.61 3.86 -4.64
C ALA A 65 -8.87 2.40 -5.05
N ARG A 66 -8.88 2.12 -6.36
CA ARG A 66 -9.04 0.76 -6.88
C ARG A 66 -7.86 -0.14 -6.49
N LEU A 67 -6.63 0.35 -6.63
CA LEU A 67 -5.40 -0.38 -6.24
C LEU A 67 -5.44 -0.73 -4.76
N ILE A 68 -5.75 0.23 -3.88
CA ILE A 68 -5.86 0.02 -2.44
C ILE A 68 -6.90 -1.07 -2.13
N TYR A 69 -8.09 -0.96 -2.71
CA TYR A 69 -9.18 -1.93 -2.49
C TYR A 69 -8.78 -3.36 -2.89
N VAL A 70 -8.24 -3.56 -4.10
CA VAL A 70 -7.89 -4.92 -4.56
C VAL A 70 -6.72 -5.51 -3.79
N HIS A 71 -5.76 -4.67 -3.40
CA HIS A 71 -4.59 -5.11 -2.64
C HIS A 71 -4.98 -5.49 -1.21
N LEU A 72 -5.85 -4.71 -0.57
CA LEU A 72 -6.38 -5.01 0.75
C LEU A 72 -7.22 -6.30 0.75
N ASP A 73 -8.18 -6.45 -0.17
CA ASP A 73 -9.00 -7.67 -0.29
C ASP A 73 -8.13 -8.92 -0.50
N HIS A 74 -7.10 -8.82 -1.34
CA HIS A 74 -6.15 -9.91 -1.55
C HIS A 74 -5.46 -10.33 -0.24
N HIS A 75 -4.96 -9.38 0.55
CA HIS A 75 -4.25 -9.69 1.79
C HIS A 75 -5.17 -10.18 2.91
N LEU A 76 -6.37 -9.61 3.05
CA LEU A 76 -7.36 -10.10 4.02
C LEU A 76 -7.69 -11.57 3.76
N ARG A 77 -7.89 -11.95 2.48
CA ARG A 77 -8.09 -13.36 2.09
C ARG A 77 -6.85 -14.22 2.32
N GLN A 78 -5.66 -13.73 1.95
CA GLN A 78 -4.40 -14.48 2.10
C GLN A 78 -4.14 -14.86 3.56
N PHE A 79 -4.38 -13.94 4.48
CA PHE A 79 -4.10 -14.14 5.90
C PHE A 79 -5.28 -14.71 6.69
N ARG A 80 -6.41 -15.02 6.02
CA ARG A 80 -7.66 -15.46 6.67
C ARG A 80 -8.07 -14.53 7.81
N ALA A 81 -7.92 -13.23 7.59
CA ALA A 81 -8.36 -12.19 8.51
C ALA A 81 -9.89 -12.10 8.52
#